data_AF-A0A2N2Y1Z5-F1
#
_entry.id   AF-A0A2N2Y1Z5-F1
#
_cell.length_a   1.000
_cell.length_b   1.000
_cell.length_c   1.000
_cell.angle_alpha   90.00
_cell.angle_beta   90.00
_cell.angle_gamma   90.00
#
_symmetry.space_group_name_H-M   'P 1'
#
loop_
_entity.id
_entity.type
_entity.pdbx_description
1 polymer ?
#
loop_
_entity_poly.entity_id
_entity_poly.type
_entity_poly.pdbx_seq_one_letter_code
_entity_poly.pdbx_strand_id
1 'polypeptide(L)'
;MSKVPAHRRDIIKFPKKDNLSWKVKLLWFSPILVIAFLMKFPEWRRNYLLDTYGKQTTATIDISSISDISETKNVLFHFYVDGKQYQGFESVPANYKYVFTPFGMPLNRGHKFVVKYYSEDPEVNQIDLNQPMAENMIDYLNDVIGALNESDICKDTKDGYFKLCVAVSLFKSFGFDGWADIMFYDEYFFENFSNNSFTFRSLTNSNEFKEILSKCQK
;
A
#
# COMPACT_ATOMS: atom_id res chain seq x y z
N MET A 1 -26.06 -53.19 -78.56
CA MET A 1 -26.20 -51.71 -78.41
C MET A 1 -27.45 -51.41 -77.61
N SER A 2 -27.36 -50.87 -76.39
CA SER A 2 -28.25 -49.78 -75.91
C SER A 2 -28.00 -49.44 -74.43
N LYS A 3 -27.57 -48.19 -74.24
CA LYS A 3 -27.75 -47.23 -73.13
C LYS A 3 -27.46 -47.67 -71.69
N VAL A 4 -26.24 -47.33 -71.27
CA VAL A 4 -25.86 -47.07 -69.88
C VAL A 4 -26.58 -45.80 -69.38
N PRO A 5 -27.22 -45.80 -68.19
CA PRO A 5 -27.89 -44.62 -67.65
C PRO A 5 -26.86 -43.63 -67.07
N ALA A 6 -27.06 -42.35 -67.39
CA ALA A 6 -26.24 -41.25 -66.88
C ALA A 6 -26.53 -40.97 -65.40
N HIS A 7 -25.51 -41.13 -64.55
CA HIS A 7 -25.56 -40.76 -63.14
C HIS A 7 -25.66 -39.23 -62.98
N ARG A 8 -26.83 -38.76 -62.53
CA ARG A 8 -27.08 -37.36 -62.16
C ARG A 8 -26.29 -37.05 -60.88
N ARG A 9 -25.28 -36.17 -60.96
CA ARG A 9 -24.58 -35.64 -59.78
C ARG A 9 -25.44 -34.51 -59.20
N ASP A 10 -26.04 -34.76 -58.06
CA ASP A 10 -26.71 -33.71 -57.30
C ASP A 10 -25.65 -32.76 -56.74
N ILE A 11 -25.67 -31.51 -57.23
CA ILE A 11 -24.81 -30.45 -56.74
C ILE A 11 -25.32 -30.08 -55.35
N ILE A 12 -24.58 -30.50 -54.31
CA ILE A 12 -24.80 -30.08 -52.93
C ILE A 12 -24.64 -28.56 -52.89
N LYS A 13 -25.76 -27.83 -52.85
CA LYS A 13 -25.77 -26.38 -52.65
C LYS A 13 -25.43 -26.11 -51.19
N PHE A 14 -24.21 -25.62 -50.95
CA PHE A 14 -23.84 -25.12 -49.63
C PHE A 14 -24.76 -23.94 -49.25
N PRO A 15 -25.32 -23.92 -48.03
CA PRO A 15 -26.16 -22.82 -47.57
C PRO A 15 -25.39 -21.51 -47.64
N LYS A 16 -26.04 -20.47 -48.17
CA LYS A 16 -25.48 -19.11 -48.21
C LYS A 16 -25.17 -18.67 -46.77
N LYS A 17 -24.03 -18.01 -46.63
CA LYS A 17 -23.48 -17.49 -45.37
C LYS A 17 -24.44 -16.47 -44.75
N ASP A 18 -25.40 -16.95 -43.97
CA ASP A 18 -26.37 -16.11 -43.27
C ASP A 18 -25.63 -15.21 -42.27
N ASN A 19 -26.07 -13.94 -42.23
CA ASN A 19 -25.56 -12.91 -41.34
C ASN A 19 -25.62 -13.39 -39.89
N LEU A 20 -24.46 -13.82 -39.38
CA LEU A 20 -24.30 -14.20 -37.98
C LEU A 20 -24.74 -12.99 -37.12
N SER A 21 -25.90 -13.15 -36.46
CA SER A 21 -26.57 -12.13 -35.67
C SER A 21 -25.59 -11.41 -34.75
N TRP A 22 -25.67 -10.08 -34.69
CA TRP A 22 -24.79 -9.23 -33.86
C TRP A 22 -24.73 -9.68 -32.39
N LYS A 23 -25.79 -10.32 -31.89
CA LYS A 23 -25.86 -10.96 -30.56
C LYS A 23 -24.85 -12.10 -30.38
N VAL A 24 -24.57 -12.86 -31.43
CA VAL A 24 -23.55 -13.93 -31.42
C VAL A 24 -22.15 -13.30 -31.40
N LYS A 25 -21.92 -12.19 -32.11
CA LYS A 25 -20.62 -11.48 -32.05
C LYS A 25 -20.35 -10.85 -30.67
N LEU A 26 -21.40 -10.43 -29.94
CA LEU A 26 -21.28 -9.97 -28.56
C LEU A 26 -20.84 -11.08 -27.59
N LEU A 27 -21.26 -12.33 -27.84
CA LEU A 27 -20.79 -13.51 -27.11
C LEU A 27 -19.30 -13.85 -27.36
N TRP A 28 -18.68 -13.36 -28.43
CA TRP A 28 -17.24 -13.55 -28.68
C TRP A 28 -16.36 -12.50 -27.99
N PHE A 29 -16.93 -11.38 -27.52
CA PHE A 29 -16.26 -10.48 -26.56
C PHE A 29 -16.36 -10.98 -25.11
N SER A 30 -17.08 -12.10 -24.88
CA SER A 30 -17.28 -12.75 -23.58
C SER A 30 -16.00 -13.25 -22.90
N PRO A 31 -15.00 -13.85 -23.58
CA PRO A 31 -13.86 -14.43 -22.88
C PRO A 31 -13.02 -13.41 -22.12
N ILE A 32 -12.82 -12.21 -22.69
CA ILE A 32 -12.07 -11.12 -22.03
C ILE A 32 -12.83 -10.63 -20.79
N LEU A 33 -14.15 -10.46 -20.89
CA LEU A 33 -14.98 -10.04 -19.77
C LEU A 33 -15.04 -11.12 -18.67
N VAL A 34 -15.11 -12.39 -19.03
CA VAL A 34 -15.06 -13.52 -18.09
C VAL A 34 -13.69 -13.55 -17.39
N ILE A 35 -12.59 -13.39 -18.13
CA ILE A 35 -11.24 -13.34 -17.54
C ILE A 35 -11.09 -12.13 -16.61
N ALA A 36 -11.52 -10.93 -17.04
CA ALA A 36 -11.49 -9.73 -16.20
C ALA A 36 -12.33 -9.91 -14.92
N PHE A 37 -13.53 -10.50 -15.04
CA PHE A 37 -14.36 -10.82 -13.90
C PHE A 37 -13.68 -11.81 -12.97
N LEU A 38 -13.14 -12.93 -13.47
CA LEU A 38 -12.44 -13.91 -12.65
C LEU A 38 -11.21 -13.33 -11.93
N MET A 39 -10.49 -12.39 -12.54
CA MET A 39 -9.35 -11.73 -11.92
C MET A 39 -9.75 -10.70 -10.87
N LYS A 40 -10.85 -9.96 -11.08
CA LYS A 40 -11.31 -8.89 -10.17
C LYS A 40 -12.32 -9.35 -9.12
N PHE A 41 -12.99 -10.46 -9.34
CA PHE A 41 -14.01 -11.00 -8.44
C PHE A 41 -13.47 -11.32 -7.04
N PRO A 42 -12.26 -11.91 -6.86
CA PRO A 42 -11.70 -12.14 -5.52
C PRO A 42 -11.47 -10.84 -4.74
N GLU A 43 -10.88 -9.83 -5.38
CA GLU A 43 -10.63 -8.51 -4.79
C GLU A 43 -11.95 -7.80 -4.43
N TRP A 44 -12.90 -7.79 -5.38
CA TRP A 44 -14.23 -7.22 -5.17
C TRP A 44 -14.98 -7.92 -4.04
N ARG A 45 -14.99 -9.26 -4.01
CA ARG A 45 -15.64 -10.06 -2.96
C ARG A 45 -15.03 -9.77 -1.59
N ARG A 46 -13.69 -9.74 -1.50
CA ARG A 46 -12.97 -9.41 -0.27
C ARG A 46 -13.41 -8.04 0.23
N ASN A 47 -13.33 -7.00 -0.61
CA ASN A 47 -13.69 -5.64 -0.24
C ASN A 47 -15.16 -5.54 0.16
N TYR A 48 -16.07 -6.18 -0.58
CA TYR A 48 -17.50 -6.22 -0.24
C TYR A 48 -17.77 -6.83 1.14
N LEU A 49 -17.15 -7.97 1.45
CA LEU A 49 -17.30 -8.64 2.75
C LEU A 49 -16.74 -7.80 3.88
N LEU A 50 -15.56 -7.20 3.68
CA LEU A 50 -14.93 -6.33 4.66
C LEU A 50 -15.74 -5.06 4.88
N ASP A 51 -16.27 -4.42 3.84
CA ASP A 51 -17.04 -3.18 3.97
C ASP A 51 -18.41 -3.38 4.61
N THR A 52 -19.07 -4.50 4.31
CA THR A 52 -20.42 -4.76 4.80
C THR A 52 -20.44 -5.42 6.18
N TYR A 53 -19.51 -6.35 6.41
CA TYR A 53 -19.52 -7.25 7.59
C TYR A 53 -18.20 -7.26 8.38
N GLY A 54 -17.23 -6.42 8.00
CA GLY A 54 -15.93 -6.41 8.62
C GLY A 54 -15.96 -5.93 10.06
N LYS A 55 -15.32 -6.68 10.95
CA LYS A 55 -14.98 -6.28 12.31
C LYS A 55 -13.53 -5.82 12.37
N GLN A 56 -13.20 -5.07 13.41
CA GLN A 56 -11.84 -4.57 13.62
C GLN A 56 -11.19 -5.22 14.83
N THR A 57 -9.88 -5.43 14.75
CA THR A 57 -9.01 -5.79 15.87
C THR A 57 -7.61 -5.22 15.60
N THR A 58 -6.64 -5.57 16.44
CA THR A 58 -5.25 -5.16 16.27
C THR A 58 -4.43 -6.26 15.61
N ALA A 59 -3.68 -5.91 14.58
CA ALA A 59 -2.64 -6.74 13.99
C ALA A 59 -1.25 -6.26 14.41
N THR A 60 -0.32 -7.20 14.54
CA THR A 60 1.10 -6.94 14.78
C THR A 60 1.89 -7.28 13.53
N ILE A 61 2.77 -6.38 13.12
CA ILE A 61 3.66 -6.56 11.97
C ILE A 61 4.76 -7.56 12.28
N ASP A 62 4.98 -8.49 11.36
CA ASP A 62 6.15 -9.36 11.32
C ASP A 62 6.86 -9.22 9.97
N ILE A 63 8.09 -8.73 9.99
CA ILE A 63 8.87 -8.51 8.77
C ILE A 63 9.65 -9.78 8.48
N SER A 64 9.23 -10.54 7.47
CA SER A 64 9.94 -11.71 6.95
C SER A 64 10.95 -11.28 5.87
N SER A 65 12.24 -11.24 6.25
CA SER A 65 13.46 -11.10 5.43
C SER A 65 13.57 -9.92 4.44
N ILE A 66 14.60 -9.11 4.67
CA ILE A 66 15.08 -8.03 3.79
C ILE A 66 16.03 -8.66 2.76
N SER A 67 15.51 -9.21 1.65
CA SER A 67 16.37 -9.50 0.50
C SER A 67 15.55 -9.50 -0.79
N ASP A 68 15.50 -8.32 -1.41
CA ASP A 68 15.59 -8.11 -2.85
C ASP A 68 15.42 -6.60 -3.11
N ILE A 69 16.07 -6.11 -4.18
CA ILE A 69 16.07 -4.70 -4.63
C ILE A 69 14.71 -4.41 -5.31
N SER A 70 13.62 -4.70 -4.61
CA SER A 70 12.25 -4.45 -5.09
C SER A 70 11.71 -3.19 -4.44
N GLU A 71 11.09 -2.32 -5.25
CA GLU A 71 10.37 -1.11 -4.82
C GLU A 71 9.16 -1.43 -3.94
N THR A 72 8.72 -2.68 -3.93
CA THR A 72 7.62 -3.17 -3.09
C THR A 72 8.00 -4.45 -2.35
N LYS A 73 7.52 -4.60 -1.12
CA LYS A 73 7.69 -5.81 -0.31
C LYS A 73 6.36 -6.24 0.29
N ASN A 74 6.19 -7.55 0.44
CA ASN A 74 5.04 -8.10 1.15
C ASN A 74 5.37 -8.19 2.63
N VAL A 75 4.56 -7.53 3.45
CA VAL A 75 4.68 -7.54 4.91
C VAL A 75 3.66 -8.51 5.47
N LEU A 76 4.15 -9.43 6.29
CA LEU A 76 3.32 -10.36 7.05
C LEU A 76 2.80 -9.64 8.30
N PHE A 77 1.55 -9.89 8.66
CA PHE A 77 0.99 -9.45 9.93
C PHE A 77 0.18 -10.55 10.57
N HIS A 78 0.09 -10.51 11.89
CA HIS A 78 -0.62 -11.49 12.72
C HIS A 78 -1.68 -10.80 13.58
N PHE A 79 -2.84 -11.43 13.73
CA PHE A 79 -3.90 -10.94 14.60
C PHE A 79 -4.65 -12.13 15.24
N TYR A 80 -5.45 -11.84 16.27
CA TYR A 80 -6.16 -12.87 17.02
C TYR A 80 -7.67 -12.64 16.97
N VAL A 81 -8.42 -13.73 16.76
CA VAL A 81 -9.89 -13.78 16.82
C VAL A 81 -10.25 -14.97 17.71
N ASP A 82 -10.96 -14.72 18.81
CA ASP A 82 -11.38 -15.73 19.79
C ASP A 82 -10.23 -16.66 20.25
N GLY A 83 -9.03 -16.09 20.44
CA GLY A 83 -7.83 -16.80 20.89
C GLY A 83 -7.08 -17.57 19.79
N LYS A 84 -7.61 -17.64 18.56
CA LYS A 84 -6.91 -18.24 17.42
C LYS A 84 -6.14 -17.18 16.63
N GLN A 85 -4.90 -17.49 16.27
CA GLN A 85 -4.05 -16.61 15.45
C GLN A 85 -4.40 -16.77 13.97
N TYR A 86 -4.46 -15.64 13.28
CA TYR A 86 -4.59 -15.53 11.84
C TYR A 86 -3.47 -14.64 11.30
N GLN A 87 -3.16 -14.82 10.02
CA GLN A 87 -2.13 -14.04 9.34
C GLN A 87 -2.64 -13.49 8.01
N GLY A 88 -2.06 -12.38 7.58
CA GLY A 88 -2.31 -11.77 6.28
C GLY A 88 -1.04 -11.14 5.72
N PHE A 89 -1.12 -10.73 4.46
CA PHE A 89 -0.01 -10.07 3.76
C PHE A 89 -0.50 -8.76 3.15
N GLU A 90 0.33 -7.73 3.22
CA GLU A 90 0.09 -6.45 2.55
C GLU A 90 1.31 -6.05 1.73
N SER A 91 1.09 -5.55 0.51
CA SER A 91 2.19 -5.08 -0.33
C SER A 91 2.42 -3.60 -0.06
N VAL A 92 3.65 -3.25 0.30
CA VAL A 92 4.00 -1.89 0.71
C VAL A 92 5.26 -1.40 0.01
N PRO A 93 5.44 -0.07 -0.11
CA PRO A 93 6.67 0.49 -0.65
C PRO A 93 7.88 0.11 0.20
N ALA A 94 9.03 -0.09 -0.44
CA ALA A 94 10.28 -0.39 0.24
C ALA A 94 11.47 0.13 -0.56
N ASN A 95 12.59 0.31 0.13
CA ASN A 95 13.90 0.48 -0.50
C ASN A 95 14.88 -0.58 0.04
N TYR A 96 16.17 -0.36 -0.18
CA TYR A 96 17.22 -1.29 0.26
C TYR A 96 17.34 -1.38 1.79
N LYS A 97 16.92 -0.34 2.52
CA LYS A 97 17.10 -0.19 3.97
C LYS A 97 15.80 -0.33 4.75
N TYR A 98 14.71 0.22 4.23
CA TYR A 98 13.43 0.36 4.92
C TYR A 98 12.27 -0.25 4.14
N VAL A 99 11.25 -0.62 4.91
CA VAL A 99 9.89 -0.87 4.43
C VAL A 99 9.05 0.29 4.93
N PHE A 100 8.17 0.84 4.11
CA PHE A 100 7.44 2.06 4.43
C PHE A 100 5.96 1.80 4.64
N THR A 101 5.37 2.59 5.53
CA THR A 101 3.92 2.83 5.56
C THR A 101 3.51 3.66 4.32
N PRO A 102 2.21 3.71 3.98
CA PRO A 102 1.74 4.56 2.87
C PRO A 102 2.03 6.06 3.04
N PHE A 103 2.30 6.51 4.28
CA PHE A 103 2.64 7.89 4.62
C PHE A 103 4.16 8.09 4.84
N GLY A 104 5.00 7.20 4.30
CA GLY A 104 6.44 7.39 4.21
C GLY A 104 7.26 7.04 5.45
N MET A 105 6.63 6.77 6.60
CA MET A 105 7.35 6.38 7.81
C MET A 105 7.80 4.90 7.76
N PRO A 106 8.94 4.54 8.37
CA PRO A 106 9.38 3.15 8.43
C PRO A 106 8.36 2.23 9.10
N LEU A 107 8.25 1.01 8.60
CA LEU A 107 7.45 -0.05 9.18
C LEU A 107 8.40 -1.04 9.85
N ASN A 108 8.31 -1.18 11.18
CA ASN A 108 9.17 -2.07 11.96
C ASN A 108 8.40 -3.28 12.48
N ARG A 109 9.14 -4.37 12.75
CA ARG A 109 8.57 -5.56 13.42
C ARG A 109 8.04 -5.15 14.79
N GLY A 110 6.84 -5.63 15.12
CA GLY A 110 6.19 -5.33 16.39
C GLY A 110 5.27 -4.12 16.36
N HIS A 111 5.34 -3.28 15.33
CA HIS A 111 4.36 -2.21 15.13
C HIS A 111 2.95 -2.79 15.03
N LYS A 112 1.98 -2.03 15.54
CA LYS A 112 0.58 -2.44 15.60
C LYS A 112 -0.32 -1.54 14.78
N PHE A 113 -1.24 -2.13 14.05
CA PHE A 113 -2.22 -1.41 13.22
C PHE A 113 -3.60 -2.02 13.37
N VAL A 114 -4.62 -1.28 12.96
CA VAL A 114 -5.98 -1.81 12.85
C VAL A 114 -6.02 -2.81 11.71
N VAL A 115 -6.64 -3.97 11.93
CA VAL A 115 -6.98 -4.92 10.86
C VAL A 115 -8.48 -5.11 10.82
N LYS A 116 -9.04 -5.03 9.62
CA LYS A 116 -10.43 -5.37 9.33
C LYS A 116 -10.49 -6.81 8.87
N TYR A 117 -11.43 -7.60 9.40
CA TYR A 117 -11.59 -9.01 9.04
C TYR A 117 -13.07 -9.40 9.02
N TYR A 118 -13.42 -10.41 8.22
CA TYR A 118 -14.76 -11.00 8.20
C TYR A 118 -14.88 -12.09 9.27
N SER A 119 -15.82 -11.97 10.21
CA SER A 119 -15.80 -12.85 11.39
C SER A 119 -16.15 -14.31 11.13
N GLU A 120 -16.90 -14.61 10.06
CA GLU A 120 -17.19 -16.01 9.70
C GLU A 120 -16.02 -16.68 8.97
N ASP A 121 -15.13 -15.90 8.37
CA ASP A 121 -13.93 -16.37 7.68
C ASP A 121 -12.80 -15.32 7.83
N PRO A 122 -12.05 -15.35 8.96
CA PRO A 122 -11.02 -14.34 9.23
C PRO A 122 -9.82 -14.38 8.28
N GLU A 123 -9.70 -15.37 7.39
CA GLU A 123 -8.72 -15.33 6.30
C GLU A 123 -9.02 -14.20 5.30
N VAL A 124 -10.28 -13.76 5.25
CA VAL A 124 -10.68 -12.52 4.57
C VAL A 124 -10.38 -11.34 5.51
N ASN A 125 -9.20 -10.77 5.36
CA ASN A 125 -8.73 -9.63 6.16
C ASN A 125 -7.99 -8.56 5.31
N GLN A 126 -7.83 -7.38 5.91
CA GLN A 126 -7.07 -6.25 5.37
C GLN A 126 -6.55 -5.38 6.52
N ILE A 127 -5.25 -5.12 6.53
CA ILE A 127 -4.62 -4.23 7.51
C ILE A 127 -4.71 -2.77 7.05
N ASP A 128 -5.03 -1.86 7.96
CA ASP A 128 -5.04 -0.41 7.69
C ASP A 128 -3.73 0.21 8.19
N LEU A 129 -2.76 0.30 7.28
CA LEU A 129 -1.45 0.88 7.57
C LEU A 129 -1.47 2.41 7.68
N ASN A 130 -2.60 3.08 7.43
CA ASN A 130 -2.74 4.53 7.60
C ASN A 130 -3.08 4.92 9.05
N GLN A 131 -3.42 3.94 9.89
CA GLN A 131 -3.85 4.17 11.27
C GLN A 131 -2.92 3.43 12.25
N PRO A 132 -1.70 3.98 12.47
CA PRO A 132 -0.79 3.42 13.46
C PRO A 132 -1.38 3.54 14.87
N MET A 133 -1.11 2.53 15.71
CA MET A 133 -1.44 2.62 17.14
C MET A 133 -0.54 3.64 17.86
N ALA A 134 -0.98 4.10 19.02
CA ALA A 134 -0.27 5.13 19.80
C ALA A 134 1.17 4.72 20.15
N GLU A 135 1.44 3.42 20.36
CA GLU A 135 2.80 2.94 20.61
C GLU A 135 3.71 3.18 19.41
N ASN A 136 3.24 2.91 18.18
CA ASN A 136 4.02 3.19 16.98
C ASN A 136 4.30 4.70 16.84
N MET A 137 3.34 5.55 17.23
CA MET A 137 3.52 7.00 17.20
C MET A 137 4.64 7.48 18.12
N ILE A 138 4.81 6.82 19.28
CA ILE A 138 5.90 7.10 20.21
C ILE A 138 7.23 6.66 19.61
N ASP A 139 7.28 5.48 19.00
CA ASP A 139 8.48 4.99 18.32
C ASP A 139 8.90 5.94 17.18
N TYR A 140 7.95 6.36 16.35
CA TYR A 140 8.17 7.37 15.31
C TYR A 140 8.67 8.70 15.84
N LEU A 141 8.09 9.19 16.93
CA LEU A 141 8.54 10.42 17.56
C LEU A 141 9.99 10.31 18.04
N ASN A 142 10.37 9.17 18.62
CA ASN A 142 11.74 8.92 19.08
C ASN A 142 12.71 8.86 17.90
N ASP A 143 12.33 8.19 16.80
CA ASP A 143 13.14 8.11 15.58
C ASP A 143 13.37 9.50 14.96
N VAL A 144 12.32 10.33 14.90
CA VAL A 144 12.39 11.72 14.40
C VAL A 144 13.30 12.57 15.28
N ILE A 145 13.20 12.45 16.60
CA ILE A 145 14.10 13.14 17.54
C ILE A 145 15.55 12.66 17.33
N GLY A 146 15.74 11.37 17.07
CA GLY A 146 17.01 10.78 16.68
C GLY A 146 17.59 11.46 15.44
N ALA A 147 16.82 11.52 14.35
CA ALA A 147 17.22 12.17 13.10
C ALA A 147 17.49 13.68 13.29
N LEU A 148 16.71 14.38 14.11
CA LEU A 148 16.98 15.78 14.44
C LEU A 148 18.36 15.97 15.08
N ASN A 149 18.82 15.03 15.93
CA ASN A 149 20.16 15.11 16.55
C ASN A 149 21.29 15.11 15.51
N GLU A 150 21.09 14.41 14.38
CA GLU A 150 22.07 14.24 13.32
C GLU A 150 21.95 15.33 12.25
N SER A 151 20.76 15.93 12.12
CA SER A 151 20.48 17.00 11.16
C SER A 151 21.22 18.32 11.47
N ASP A 152 21.55 19.07 10.42
CA ASP A 152 22.16 20.42 10.53
C ASP A 152 21.30 21.45 11.30
N ILE A 153 20.01 21.17 11.50
CA ILE A 153 19.06 22.05 12.19
C ILE A 153 19.34 22.07 13.68
N CYS A 154 19.60 20.90 14.27
CA CYS A 154 19.67 20.73 15.72
C CYS A 154 20.98 20.10 16.22
N LYS A 155 21.96 19.82 15.34
CA LYS A 155 23.25 19.20 15.72
C LYS A 155 23.98 19.91 16.87
N ASP A 156 23.90 21.24 16.91
CA ASP A 156 24.57 22.06 17.94
C ASP A 156 23.71 22.27 19.20
N THR A 157 22.43 21.83 19.17
CA THR A 157 21.51 21.98 20.29
C THR A 157 21.50 20.72 21.13
N LYS A 158 21.89 20.83 22.41
CA LYS A 158 21.81 19.71 23.37
C LYS A 158 20.47 19.61 24.09
N ASP A 159 19.58 20.57 23.87
CA ASP A 159 18.29 20.61 24.54
C ASP A 159 17.30 19.59 23.94
N GLY A 160 16.95 18.58 24.75
CA GLY A 160 15.96 17.57 24.39
C GLY A 160 14.53 18.11 24.34
N TYR A 161 14.18 19.11 25.16
CA TYR A 161 12.85 19.73 25.13
C TYR A 161 12.62 20.48 23.83
N PHE A 162 13.64 21.21 23.36
CA PHE A 162 13.59 21.88 22.07
C PHE A 162 13.27 20.91 20.93
N LYS A 163 13.99 19.78 20.86
CA LYS A 163 13.80 18.77 19.80
C LYS A 163 12.44 18.10 19.87
N LEU A 164 11.98 17.75 21.07
CA LEU A 164 10.64 17.21 21.28
C LEU A 164 9.57 18.22 20.83
N CYS A 165 9.71 19.50 21.20
CA CYS A 165 8.80 20.55 20.77
C CYS A 165 8.76 20.66 19.24
N VAL A 166 9.92 20.67 18.58
CA VAL A 166 10.03 20.72 17.12
C VAL A 166 9.34 19.51 16.50
N ALA A 167 9.66 18.30 16.93
CA ALA A 167 9.06 17.08 16.38
C ALA A 167 7.53 17.05 16.53
N VAL A 168 7.00 17.38 17.71
CA VAL A 168 5.54 17.43 17.95
C VAL A 168 4.88 18.53 17.11
N SER A 169 5.51 19.71 17.02
CA SER A 169 4.97 20.83 16.24
C SER A 169 4.99 20.53 14.74
N LEU A 170 6.00 19.82 14.25
CA LEU A 170 6.07 19.36 12.85
C LEU A 170 4.93 18.41 12.53
N PHE A 171 4.68 17.43 13.39
CA PHE A 171 3.54 16.52 13.20
C PHE A 171 2.23 17.27 13.13
N LYS A 172 2.05 18.27 13.99
CA LYS A 172 0.82 19.07 14.04
C LYS A 172 0.60 19.88 12.75
N SER A 173 1.68 20.41 12.16
CA SER A 173 1.62 21.24 10.95
C SER A 173 1.60 20.43 9.65
N PHE A 174 2.40 19.36 9.57
CA PHE A 174 2.69 18.64 8.33
C PHE A 174 2.33 17.16 8.39
N GLY A 175 1.81 16.66 9.52
CA GLY A 175 1.51 15.25 9.71
C GLY A 175 2.77 14.38 9.62
N PHE A 176 2.59 13.18 9.06
CA PHE A 176 3.70 12.24 8.85
C PHE A 176 4.68 12.69 7.78
N ASP A 177 4.25 13.48 6.79
CA ASP A 177 5.16 13.95 5.74
C ASP A 177 6.29 14.80 6.34
N GLY A 178 5.97 15.67 7.30
CA GLY A 178 6.96 16.47 8.01
C GLY A 178 7.91 15.63 8.86
N TRP A 179 7.45 14.51 9.43
CA TRP A 179 8.31 13.57 10.14
C TRP A 179 9.21 12.80 9.18
N ALA A 180 8.67 12.30 8.08
CA ALA A 180 9.42 11.56 7.06
C ALA A 180 10.49 12.46 6.42
N ASP A 181 10.20 13.72 6.12
CA ASP A 181 11.18 14.69 5.62
C ASP A 181 12.36 14.89 6.57
N ILE A 182 12.13 14.86 7.89
CA ILE A 182 13.21 14.91 8.88
C ILE A 182 13.98 13.58 8.93
N MET A 183 13.30 12.44 8.90
CA MET A 183 13.94 11.12 8.98
C MET A 183 14.85 10.82 7.79
N PHE A 184 14.49 11.31 6.60
CA PHE A 184 15.20 11.05 5.35
C PHE A 184 15.92 12.30 4.83
N TYR A 185 16.40 13.16 5.75
CA TYR A 185 16.98 14.47 5.42
C TYR A 185 18.23 14.39 4.53
N ASP A 186 18.94 13.27 4.55
CA ASP A 186 20.17 13.01 3.80
C ASP A 186 20.02 11.98 2.67
N GLU A 187 18.84 11.36 2.53
CA GLU A 187 18.59 10.39 1.46
C GLU A 187 18.57 11.05 0.08
N TYR A 188 19.03 10.31 -0.93
CA TYR A 188 18.94 10.73 -2.32
C TYR A 188 17.53 10.44 -2.87
N PHE A 189 17.10 11.25 -3.85
CA PHE A 189 15.79 11.10 -4.51
C PHE A 189 15.50 9.68 -5.03
N PHE A 190 16.52 8.95 -5.50
CA PHE A 190 16.36 7.59 -6.02
C PHE A 190 16.29 6.52 -4.92
N GLU A 191 16.68 6.84 -3.69
CA GLU A 191 16.56 5.94 -2.54
C GLU A 191 15.18 6.06 -1.90
N ASN A 192 14.62 7.27 -1.91
CA ASN A 192 13.27 7.56 -1.45
C ASN A 192 12.68 8.74 -2.25
N PHE A 193 11.82 8.40 -3.21
CA PHE A 193 11.20 9.37 -4.12
C PHE A 193 10.28 10.37 -3.41
N SER A 194 9.68 9.96 -2.29
CA SER A 194 8.67 10.74 -1.56
C SER A 194 9.29 11.71 -0.57
N ASN A 195 10.27 11.25 0.22
CA ASN A 195 10.92 12.03 1.26
C ASN A 195 12.44 11.89 1.15
N ASN A 196 13.16 12.99 0.94
CA ASN A 196 14.60 12.98 0.70
C ASN A 196 15.19 14.36 0.99
N SER A 197 16.49 14.52 0.75
CA SER A 197 17.19 15.80 0.96
C SER A 197 16.58 17.00 0.22
N PHE A 198 15.87 16.82 -0.90
CA PHE A 198 15.17 17.93 -1.57
C PHE A 198 13.91 18.35 -0.81
N THR A 199 13.06 17.40 -0.40
CA THR A 199 11.84 17.69 0.36
C THR A 199 12.16 18.25 1.74
N PHE A 200 13.19 17.72 2.40
CA PHE A 200 13.75 18.30 3.62
C PHE A 200 14.19 19.77 3.46
N ARG A 201 14.91 20.10 2.38
CA ARG A 201 15.28 21.49 2.09
C ARG A 201 14.07 22.37 1.82
N SER A 202 13.04 21.83 1.16
CA SER A 202 11.77 22.54 0.94
C SER A 202 11.08 22.85 2.27
N LEU A 203 10.94 21.83 3.13
CA LEU A 203 10.36 21.94 4.47
C LEU A 203 11.10 23.00 5.30
N THR A 204 12.42 22.90 5.41
CA THR A 204 13.24 23.80 6.25
C THR A 204 13.27 25.25 5.77
N ASN A 205 13.08 25.48 4.47
CA ASN A 205 12.99 26.83 3.91
C ASN A 205 11.60 27.47 4.07
N SER A 206 10.57 26.68 4.36
CA SER A 206 9.20 27.18 4.55
C SER A 206 9.09 28.14 5.74
N ASN A 207 8.16 29.10 5.64
CA ASN A 207 7.91 30.05 6.73
C ASN A 207 7.34 29.36 7.97
N GLU A 208 6.50 28.35 7.76
CA GLU A 208 5.88 27.59 8.84
C GLU A 208 6.91 26.81 9.66
N PHE A 209 7.89 26.18 9.00
CA PHE A 209 9.00 25.52 9.71
C PHE A 209 9.83 26.51 10.55
N LYS A 210 10.15 27.68 9.99
CA LYS A 210 10.88 28.74 10.72
C LYS A 210 10.08 29.23 11.92
N GLU A 211 8.76 29.35 11.79
CA GLU A 211 7.87 29.71 12.89
C GLU A 211 7.90 28.65 14.01
N ILE A 212 7.86 27.36 13.65
CA ILE A 212 7.99 26.25 14.60
C ILE A 212 9.28 26.38 15.40
N LEU A 213 10.44 26.56 14.73
CA LEU A 213 11.72 26.72 15.43
C LEU A 213 11.69 27.90 16.41
N SER A 214 11.14 29.05 15.99
CA SER A 214 11.05 30.24 16.83
C SER A 214 10.14 30.07 18.05
N LYS A 215 9.09 29.25 17.94
CA LYS A 215 8.17 28.95 19.04
C LYS A 215 8.80 28.01 20.06
N CYS A 216 9.57 27.03 19.59
CA CYS A 216 10.22 26.05 20.46
C CYS A 216 11.45 26.59 21.20
N GLN A 217 12.04 27.69 20.73
CA GLN A 217 13.16 28.36 21.42
C GLN A 217 12.72 29.19 22.64
N LYS A 218 11.42 29.41 22.84
CA LYS A 218 10.86 30.22 23.93
C LYS A 218 10.45 29.35 25.11
#